data_AF-A0A1D9BC99-F1
#
_entry.id   AF-A0A1D9BC99-F1
#
_cell.length_a   1.000
_cell.length_b   1.000
_cell.length_c   1.000
_cell.angle_alpha   90.00
_cell.angle_beta   90.00
_cell.angle_gamma   90.00
#
_symmetry.space_group_name_H-M   'P 1'
#
loop_
_entity.id
_entity.type
_entity.pdbx_description
1 polymer ?
#
loop_
_entity_poly.entity_id
_entity_poly.type
_entity_poly.pdbx_seq_one_letter_code
_entity_poly.pdbx_strand_id
1 'polypeptide(L)'
;MRYFRRFRAHHCRCRHCQTRKKLRRHPDNYLMQPACPVCARRDWRVDNWMMRRDTRAMACRCGGYWFQHRQGSLACHYNANGTEREFELEPMAA
;
A
#
# COMPACT_ATOMS: atom_id res chain seq x y z
N MET A 1 -25.04 -11.87 19.29
CA MET A 1 -24.41 -11.42 18.04
C MET A 1 -22.99 -10.92 18.33
N ARG A 2 -21.95 -11.61 17.87
CA ARG A 2 -20.55 -11.17 18.08
C ARG A 2 -20.20 -10.19 16.96
N TYR A 3 -20.25 -8.89 17.25
CA TYR A 3 -19.68 -7.89 16.37
C TYR A 3 -18.16 -8.10 16.36
N PHE A 4 -17.65 -8.86 15.40
CA PHE A 4 -16.22 -8.92 15.13
C PHE A 4 -15.81 -7.56 14.58
N ARG A 5 -15.52 -6.59 15.47
CA ARG A 5 -14.85 -5.35 15.08
C ARG A 5 -13.57 -5.76 14.38
N ARG A 6 -13.56 -5.57 13.06
CA ARG A 6 -12.42 -5.85 12.20
C ARG A 6 -11.34 -4.83 12.55
N PHE A 7 -10.55 -5.12 13.58
CA PHE A 7 -9.43 -4.27 13.97
C PHE A 7 -8.51 -4.16 12.76
N ARG A 8 -8.36 -2.93 12.26
CA ARG A 8 -7.50 -2.66 11.12
C ARG A 8 -6.07 -2.97 11.57
N ALA A 9 -5.48 -4.01 10.99
CA ALA A 9 -4.13 -4.39 11.36
C ALA A 9 -3.14 -3.27 10.98
N HIS A 10 -2.24 -2.93 11.90
CA HIS A 10 -1.33 -1.78 11.79
C HIS A 10 0.06 -2.23 11.32
N HIS A 11 0.58 -1.56 10.31
CA HIS A 11 1.97 -1.74 9.88
C HIS A 11 2.89 -1.04 10.88
N CYS A 12 3.80 -1.81 11.50
CA CYS A 12 4.70 -1.34 12.55
C CYS A 12 6.16 -1.66 12.21
N ARG A 13 7.08 -0.87 12.76
CA ARG A 13 8.53 -1.11 12.76
C ARG A 13 9.06 -1.19 14.18
N CYS A 14 10.01 -2.08 14.41
CA CYS A 14 10.78 -2.06 15.65
C CYS A 14 11.65 -0.79 15.68
N ARG A 15 11.69 -0.07 16.80
CA ARG A 15 12.54 1.12 16.94
C ARG A 15 14.03 0.79 16.89
N HIS A 16 14.40 -0.41 17.35
CA HIS A 16 15.80 -0.82 17.45
C HIS A 16 16.37 -1.35 16.14
N CYS A 17 15.79 -2.42 15.59
CA CYS A 17 16.33 -3.11 14.41
C CYS A 17 15.59 -2.77 13.10
N GLN A 18 14.60 -1.87 13.14
CA GLN A 18 13.76 -1.46 11.99
C GLN A 18 12.97 -2.58 11.30
N THR A 19 13.00 -3.81 11.81
CA THR A 19 12.20 -4.93 11.31
C THR A 19 10.72 -4.56 11.27
N ARG A 20 10.03 -4.93 10.19
CA ARG A 20 8.61 -4.64 9.96
C ARG A 20 7.75 -5.81 10.42
N LYS A 21 6.61 -5.52 11.05
CA LYS A 21 5.59 -6.51 11.41
C LYS A 21 4.19 -5.89 11.36
N LYS A 22 3.19 -6.68 11.00
CA LYS A 22 1.79 -6.28 11.07
C LYS A 22 1.21 -6.67 12.44
N LEU A 23 0.78 -5.69 13.22
CA LEU A 23 0.14 -5.92 14.52
C LEU A 23 -1.40 -5.89 14.37
N ARG A 24 -2.11 -6.67 15.19
CA ARG A 24 -3.59 -6.74 15.14
C ARG A 24 -4.26 -5.50 15.76
N ARG A 25 -3.56 -4.80 16.66
CA ARG A 25 -3.99 -3.57 17.34
C ARG A 25 -2.88 -2.52 17.23
N HIS A 26 -3.17 -1.27 17.58
CA HIS A 26 -2.14 -0.23 17.72
C HIS A 26 -1.11 -0.67 18.78
N PRO A 27 0.21 -0.40 18.62
CA PRO A 27 1.24 -0.75 19.59
C PRO A 27 0.89 -0.32 21.03
N ASP A 28 0.34 0.88 21.18
CA ASP A 28 -0.02 1.46 22.49
C ASP A 28 -1.25 0.80 23.13
N ASN A 29 -2.05 0.05 22.35
CA ASN A 29 -3.24 -0.65 22.86
C ASN A 29 -2.91 -2.05 23.40
N TYR A 30 -1.64 -2.45 23.39
CA TYR A 30 -1.19 -3.70 24.00
C TYR A 30 -0.73 -3.42 25.43
N LEU A 31 -1.27 -4.16 26.41
CA LEU A 31 -0.73 -4.21 27.77
C LEU A 31 0.75 -4.61 27.75
N MET A 32 1.09 -5.56 26.88
CA MET A 32 2.46 -5.96 26.59
C MET A 32 2.62 -6.09 25.08
N GLN A 33 3.48 -5.24 24.50
CA GLN A 33 3.77 -5.32 23.08
C GLN A 33 4.41 -6.69 22.74
N PRO A 34 4.11 -7.25 21.57
CA PRO A 34 4.74 -8.50 21.13
C PRO A 34 6.25 -8.31 20.96
N ALA A 35 7.03 -9.37 21.18
CA ALA A 35 8.48 -9.30 20.97
C ALA A 35 8.82 -9.18 19.48
N CYS A 36 9.89 -8.43 19.19
CA CYS A 36 10.54 -8.42 17.89
C CYS A 36 11.12 -9.80 17.56
N PRO A 37 10.87 -10.37 16.37
CA PRO A 37 11.43 -11.67 16.01
C PRO A 37 12.95 -11.63 15.78
N VAL A 38 13.56 -10.45 15.63
CA VAL A 38 14.99 -10.29 15.35
C VAL A 38 15.77 -9.90 16.60
N CYS A 39 15.32 -8.86 17.34
CA CYS A 39 16.06 -8.34 18.50
C CYS A 39 15.39 -8.60 19.85
N ALA A 40 14.29 -9.36 19.89
CA ALA A 40 13.47 -9.65 21.07
C ALA A 40 12.87 -8.44 21.82
N ARG A 41 13.25 -7.20 21.49
CA ARG A 41 12.70 -5.98 22.11
C ARG A 41 11.22 -5.80 21.77
N ARG A 42 10.48 -5.17 22.69
CA ARG A 42 9.03 -4.93 22.61
C ARG A 42 8.72 -3.46 22.37
N ASP A 43 9.50 -2.84 21.49
CA ASP A 43 9.39 -1.41 21.18
C ASP A 43 9.04 -1.23 19.71
N TRP A 44 7.74 -1.29 19.44
CA TRP A 44 7.16 -1.07 18.12
C TRP A 44 6.63 0.36 17.98
N ARG A 45 6.89 0.96 16.82
CA ARG A 45 6.27 2.20 16.37
C ARG A 45 5.44 1.95 15.12
N VAL A 46 4.38 2.72 14.93
CA VAL A 46 3.61 2.68 13.68
C VAL A 46 4.46 3.19 12.52
N ASP A 47 4.39 2.46 11.40
CA ASP A 47 5.00 2.85 10.14
C ASP A 47 4.05 3.76 9.37
N ASN A 48 4.16 5.07 9.64
CA ASN A 48 3.28 6.08 9.04
C ASN A 48 3.32 6.06 7.50
N TRP A 49 4.48 5.81 6.89
CA TRP A 49 4.60 5.73 5.44
C TRP A 49 3.79 4.55 4.89
N MET A 50 3.96 3.37 5.48
CA MET A 50 3.26 2.18 5.01
C MET A 50 1.76 2.20 5.33
N MET A 51 1.35 2.89 6.40
CA MET A 51 -0.06 3.11 6.73
C MET A 51 -0.77 4.08 5.78
N ARG A 52 -0.06 5.11 5.28
CA ARG A 52 -0.60 6.09 4.32
C ARG A 52 -0.54 5.61 2.87
N ARG A 53 0.34 4.65 2.57
CA ARG A 53 0.52 4.13 1.21
C ARG A 53 -0.77 3.44 0.74
N ASP A 54 -1.39 4.00 -0.29
CA ASP A 54 -2.43 3.32 -1.04
C ASP A 54 -1.79 2.40 -2.10
N THR A 55 -1.82 1.09 -1.86
CA THR A 55 -1.32 0.11 -2.83
C THR A 55 -2.29 -0.14 -3.98
N ARG A 56 -3.55 0.30 -3.87
CA ARG A 56 -4.58 0.14 -4.91
C ARG A 56 -4.57 1.29 -5.91
N ALA A 57 -4.22 2.51 -5.48
CA ALA A 57 -4.05 3.66 -6.38
C ALA A 57 -2.99 3.42 -7.48
N MET A 58 -2.07 2.46 -7.28
CA MET A 58 -1.06 2.10 -8.27
C MET A 58 -1.45 0.91 -9.16
N ALA A 59 -2.69 0.42 -9.10
CA ALA A 59 -3.16 -0.67 -9.96
C ALA A 59 -4.10 -0.10 -11.04
N CYS A 60 -3.52 0.34 -12.16
CA CYS A 60 -4.26 0.66 -13.37
C CYS A 60 -4.89 -0.61 -13.94
N ARG A 61 -6.11 -0.45 -14.48
CA ARG A 61 -6.90 -1.50 -15.13
C ARG A 61 -7.10 -1.25 -16.63
N CYS A 62 -6.29 -0.39 -17.25
CA CYS A 62 -6.41 -0.13 -18.67
C CYS A 62 -5.98 -1.33 -19.52
N GLY A 63 -6.49 -1.40 -20.76
CA GLY A 63 -6.18 -2.47 -21.71
C GLY A 63 -4.75 -2.50 -22.22
N GLY A 64 -3.92 -1.47 -21.95
CA GLY A 64 -2.53 -1.39 -22.44
C GLY A 64 -1.58 -2.49 -21.92
N TYR A 65 -1.93 -3.18 -20.83
CA TYR A 65 -1.23 -4.38 -20.39
C TYR A 65 -2.23 -5.48 -20.01
N TRP A 66 -1.88 -6.73 -20.27
CA TRP A 66 -2.65 -7.91 -19.83
C TRP A 66 -2.52 -8.18 -18.32
N PHE A 67 -1.67 -7.43 -17.60
CA PHE A 67 -1.43 -7.55 -16.16
C PHE A 67 -1.66 -6.21 -15.43
N GLN A 68 -1.83 -6.28 -14.10
CA GLN A 68 -1.98 -5.08 -13.25
C GLN A 68 -0.67 -4.29 -13.22
N HIS A 69 -0.71 -3.05 -13.68
CA HIS A 69 0.45 -2.15 -13.79
C HIS A 69 0.14 -0.78 -13.18
N ARG A 70 1.13 0.11 -13.10
CA ARG A 70 0.96 1.46 -12.54
C ARG A 70 0.42 2.44 -13.58
N GLN A 71 -0.46 3.34 -13.16
CA GLN A 71 -0.86 4.49 -14.00
C GLN A 71 0.39 5.28 -14.44
N GLY A 72 0.48 5.63 -15.72
CA GLY A 72 1.66 6.28 -16.31
C GLY A 72 2.82 5.36 -16.69
N SER A 73 2.68 4.03 -16.61
CA SER A 73 3.63 3.10 -17.24
C SER A 73 3.69 3.29 -18.77
N LEU A 74 4.75 2.79 -19.42
CA LEU A 74 5.06 3.10 -20.82
C LEU A 74 3.87 2.89 -21.78
N ALA A 75 3.22 1.71 -21.73
CA ALA A 75 2.05 1.39 -22.53
C ALA A 75 0.71 1.61 -21.78
N CYS A 76 0.72 2.32 -20.65
CA CYS A 76 -0.52 2.66 -19.95
C CYS A 76 -1.28 3.72 -20.74
N HIS A 77 -2.59 3.52 -20.92
CA HIS A 77 -3.47 4.49 -21.58
C HIS A 77 -3.74 5.73 -20.72
N TYR A 78 -3.37 5.69 -19.44
CA TYR A 78 -3.53 6.81 -18.52
C TYR A 78 -2.17 7.37 -18.11
N ASN A 79 -2.10 8.69 -17.98
CA ASN A 79 -0.97 9.40 -17.39
C ASN A 79 -0.84 9.09 -15.89
N ALA A 80 0.31 9.49 -15.30
CA ALA A 80 0.56 9.30 -13.87
C ALA A 80 -0.41 10.08 -12.96
N ASN A 81 -1.06 11.11 -13.48
CA ASN A 81 -2.11 11.89 -12.83
C ASN A 81 -3.53 11.30 -13.04
N GLY A 82 -3.65 10.21 -13.80
CA GLY A 82 -4.92 9.53 -14.08
C GLY A 82 -5.72 10.06 -15.27
N THR A 83 -5.27 11.11 -15.97
CA THR A 83 -5.92 11.54 -17.22
C THR A 83 -5.62 10.56 -18.34
N GLU A 84 -6.53 10.40 -19.31
CA GLU A 84 -6.24 9.63 -20.51
C GLU A 84 -5.05 10.28 -21.22
N ARG A 85 -4.12 9.44 -21.69
CA ARG A 85 -3.14 9.87 -22.69
C ARG A 85 -3.94 10.05 -23.95
N GLU A 86 -3.99 11.29 -24.41
CA GLU A 86 -4.44 11.64 -25.75
C GLU A 86 -3.60 10.79 -26.71
N PHE A 87 -4.19 9.68 -27.20
CA PHE A 87 -3.77 9.15 -28.46
C PHE A 87 -4.25 10.20 -29.45
N GLU A 88 -3.36 11.09 -29.87
CA GLU A 88 -3.55 11.80 -31.13
C GLU A 88 -3.67 10.73 -32.21
N LEU A 89 -4.91 10.26 -32.40
CA LEU A 89 -5.31 9.67 -33.65
C LEU A 89 -5.28 10.83 -34.63
N GLU A 90 -4.13 11.05 -35.26
CA GLU A 90 -4.11 11.69 -36.56
C GLU A 90 -5.23 11.02 -37.36
N PRO A 91 -6.28 11.74 -37.77
CA PRO A 91 -7.31 11.14 -38.60
C PRO A 91 -6.59 10.64 -39.84
N MET A 92 -6.61 9.31 -40.06
CA MET A 92 -6.19 8.75 -41.33
C MET A 92 -7.00 9.48 -42.40
N ALA A 93 -6.30 10.37 -43.12
CA ALA A 93 -6.87 11.16 -44.20
C ALA A 93 -7.51 10.21 -45.22
N ALA A 94 -8.64 10.68 -45.74
CA ALA A 94 -9.61 9.98 -46.58
C ALA A 94 -9.02 9.26 -47.81
#